data_AF-A0A935S3S3-F1
#
_entry.id   AF-A0A935S3S3-F1
#
_cell.length_a   1.000
_cell.length_b   1.000
_cell.length_c   1.000
_cell.angle_alpha   90.00
_cell.angle_beta   90.00
_cell.angle_gamma   90.00
#
_symmetry.space_group_name_H-M   'P 1'
#
loop_
_entity.id
_entity.type
_entity.pdbx_description
1 polymer ?
#
loop_
_entity_poly.entity_id
_entity_poly.type
_entity_poly.pdbx_seq_one_letter_code
_entity_poly.pdbx_strand_id
1 'polypeptide(L)'
;MLNRSIAPAFHAIEHIDIPQPEITQLSNGIKVYTINSGSQELVKLEFMFKAGMYYQAHPLIASCTNNLIETGSSKYTANQVSERIDYFGGFLELETGQDFASITLYTLNKYFNETIEVVKDILHSPTFPKDEFDIYINNKKQKHLINSQKVSVLARRRFSELLFGEKHPYGADVKDGDFDRVNIDIIKGFFKSHYNSKNCSIIVSGCVPKELPKQLDKLFGASDWGDTENKLAVMNEKVDTTKQKQHILLKDDAIQSAIRVGRIMFNKTHPDYFHFQVLNTILGGYFGSRLMANIREDKGYTYGIGSGLASLVNGGYFTLAQKLAQMLHKKSFR
;
A
#
# COMPACT_ATOMS: atom_id res chain seq x y z
N MET A 1 16.26 34.72 28.67
CA MET A 1 15.82 34.79 27.25
C MET A 1 16.82 34.02 26.41
N LEU A 2 16.35 33.15 25.51
CA LEU A 2 17.22 32.41 24.60
C LEU A 2 17.91 33.39 23.64
N ASN A 3 19.25 33.39 23.56
CA ASN A 3 19.98 34.22 22.60
C ASN A 3 19.91 33.56 21.22
N ARG A 4 19.05 34.08 20.35
CA ARG A 4 18.80 33.54 19.00
C ARG A 4 19.90 33.84 17.98
N SER A 5 20.96 34.56 18.37
CA SER A 5 22.11 34.87 17.50
C SER A 5 23.22 33.84 17.57
N ILE A 6 23.17 32.90 18.53
CA ILE A 6 24.15 31.84 18.72
C ILE A 6 23.52 30.53 18.29
N ALA A 7 24.15 29.82 17.35
CA ALA A 7 23.71 28.48 16.96
C ALA A 7 23.76 27.55 18.18
N PRO A 8 22.73 26.73 18.43
CA PRO A 8 22.78 25.70 19.47
C PRO A 8 23.99 24.79 19.28
N ALA A 9 24.57 24.31 20.38
CA ALA A 9 25.67 23.36 20.30
C ALA A 9 25.24 22.10 19.54
N PHE A 10 26.08 21.64 18.60
CA PHE A 10 25.86 20.36 17.93
C PHE A 10 26.15 19.23 18.91
N HIS A 11 25.14 18.41 19.17
CA HIS A 11 25.30 17.16 19.89
C HIS A 11 25.03 16.02 18.90
N ALA A 12 26.00 15.11 18.76
CA ALA A 12 25.75 13.87 18.05
C ALA A 12 24.64 13.10 18.78
N ILE A 13 23.79 12.40 18.02
CA ILE A 13 22.80 11.52 18.62
C ILE A 13 23.55 10.31 19.18
N GLU A 14 23.77 10.28 20.49
CA GLU A 14 24.50 9.20 21.17
C GLU A 14 23.61 7.96 21.39
N HIS A 15 22.30 8.17 21.55
CA HIS A 15 21.32 7.11 21.78
C HIS A 15 20.06 7.35 20.96
N ILE A 16 19.57 6.28 20.30
CA ILE A 16 18.26 6.26 19.66
C ILE A 16 17.46 5.13 20.30
N ASP A 17 16.49 5.51 21.13
CA ASP A 17 15.51 4.57 21.66
C ASP A 17 14.45 4.28 20.60
N ILE A 18 14.59 3.14 19.92
CA ILE A 18 13.56 2.64 19.01
C ILE A 18 12.67 1.68 19.81
N PRO A 19 11.41 2.08 20.14
CA PRO A 19 10.52 1.23 20.92
C PRO A 19 10.26 -0.07 20.16
N GLN A 20 10.49 -1.20 20.85
CA GLN A 20 10.13 -2.50 20.32
C GLN A 20 8.63 -2.75 20.56
N PRO A 21 7.92 -3.38 19.61
CA PRO A 21 6.52 -3.70 19.81
C PRO A 21 6.34 -4.74 20.91
N GLU A 22 5.40 -4.51 21.83
CA GLU A 22 4.86 -5.56 22.68
C GLU A 22 3.98 -6.48 21.83
N ILE A 23 4.25 -7.78 21.86
CA ILE A 23 3.52 -8.77 21.08
C ILE A 23 2.58 -9.54 22.00
N THR A 24 1.28 -9.38 21.79
CA THR A 24 0.24 -10.15 22.47
C THR A 24 -0.62 -10.90 21.47
N GLN A 25 -1.52 -11.74 21.97
CA GLN A 25 -2.40 -12.55 21.15
C GLN A 25 -3.82 -12.47 21.71
N LEU A 26 -4.80 -12.27 20.82
CA LEU A 26 -6.22 -12.38 21.17
C LEU A 26 -6.61 -13.84 21.40
N SER A 27 -7.75 -14.07 22.03
CA SER A 27 -8.28 -15.39 22.40
C SER A 27 -8.49 -16.32 21.19
N ASN A 28 -8.81 -15.78 20.01
CA ASN A 28 -8.92 -16.54 18.74
C ASN A 28 -7.59 -16.66 17.97
N GLY A 29 -6.50 -16.12 18.51
CA GLY A 29 -5.17 -16.29 17.97
C GLY A 29 -4.63 -15.13 17.12
N ILE A 30 -5.41 -14.07 16.88
CA ILE A 30 -4.92 -12.86 16.18
C ILE A 30 -3.74 -12.26 16.94
N LYS A 31 -2.61 -12.03 16.26
CA LYS A 31 -1.45 -11.34 16.84
C LYS A 31 -1.69 -9.84 16.89
N VAL A 32 -1.37 -9.22 18.01
CA VAL A 32 -1.43 -7.78 18.22
C VAL A 32 -0.03 -7.26 18.51
N TYR A 33 0.43 -6.31 17.72
CA TYR A 33 1.72 -5.64 17.87
C TYR A 33 1.47 -4.23 18.40
N THR A 34 1.86 -3.94 19.63
CA THR A 34 1.58 -2.66 20.30
C THR A 34 2.86 -1.85 20.45
N ILE A 35 2.88 -0.66 19.85
CA ILE A 35 3.94 0.34 20.03
C ILE A 35 3.33 1.54 20.76
N ASN A 36 3.40 1.51 22.09
CA ASN A 36 2.91 2.60 22.92
C ASN A 36 3.94 3.73 22.97
N SER A 37 3.98 4.53 21.90
CA SER A 37 4.85 5.69 21.74
C SER A 37 4.03 6.86 21.21
N GLY A 38 3.55 7.71 22.11
CA GLY A 38 2.80 8.91 21.73
C GLY A 38 2.49 9.79 22.95
N SER A 39 2.60 11.10 22.77
CA SER A 39 2.23 12.08 23.81
C SER A 39 0.80 12.63 23.63
N GLN A 40 0.17 12.36 22.49
CA GLN A 40 -1.18 12.81 22.15
C GLN A 40 -2.16 11.68 22.44
N GLU A 41 -3.33 11.99 23.00
CA GLU A 41 -4.40 11.02 23.33
C GLU A 41 -5.15 10.53 22.08
N LEU A 42 -4.40 9.96 21.14
CA LEU A 42 -4.89 9.29 19.95
C LEU A 42 -4.18 7.97 19.73
N VAL A 43 -4.85 7.08 19.03
CA VAL A 43 -4.37 5.75 18.68
C VAL A 43 -4.62 5.46 17.20
N LYS A 44 -3.65 4.83 16.55
CA LYS A 44 -3.75 4.21 15.23
C LYS A 44 -3.90 2.71 15.44
N LEU A 45 -4.94 2.12 14.86
CA LEU A 45 -5.17 0.68 14.78
C LEU A 45 -5.20 0.25 13.33
N GLU A 46 -4.35 -0.69 12.95
CA GLU A 46 -4.23 -1.18 11.58
C GLU A 46 -4.47 -2.70 11.56
N PHE A 47 -5.56 -3.11 10.92
CA PHE A 47 -5.87 -4.51 10.63
C PHE A 47 -5.23 -4.87 9.31
N MET A 48 -4.25 -5.77 9.33
CA MET A 48 -3.52 -6.21 8.16
C MET A 48 -3.92 -7.63 7.75
N PHE A 49 -4.17 -7.81 6.45
CA PHE A 49 -4.56 -9.08 5.84
C PHE A 49 -3.62 -9.43 4.69
N LYS A 50 -3.31 -10.73 4.51
CA LYS A 50 -2.73 -11.21 3.25
C LYS A 50 -3.82 -11.27 2.19
N ALA A 51 -4.20 -10.10 1.69
CA ALA A 51 -5.31 -9.88 0.76
C ALA A 51 -4.93 -8.89 -0.36
N GLY A 52 -3.63 -8.71 -0.61
CA GLY A 52 -3.12 -7.84 -1.66
C GLY A 52 -3.39 -8.38 -3.07
N MET A 53 -2.97 -7.60 -4.08
CA MET A 53 -3.09 -7.94 -5.50
C MET A 53 -2.39 -9.26 -5.88
N TYR A 54 -1.51 -9.79 -5.06
CA TYR A 54 -0.86 -11.09 -5.26
C TYR A 54 -1.85 -12.27 -5.16
N TYR A 55 -2.93 -12.11 -4.39
CA TYR A 55 -3.88 -13.18 -4.07
C TYR A 55 -5.13 -13.21 -4.97
N GLN A 56 -5.30 -12.22 -5.84
CA GLN A 56 -6.47 -12.14 -6.72
C GLN A 56 -6.34 -13.07 -7.93
N ALA A 57 -7.44 -13.71 -8.34
CA ALA A 57 -7.47 -14.54 -9.53
C ALA A 57 -7.30 -13.74 -10.84
N HIS A 58 -7.75 -12.48 -10.84
CA HIS A 58 -7.55 -11.52 -11.92
C HIS A 58 -7.56 -10.10 -11.37
N PRO A 59 -7.09 -9.09 -12.14
CA PRO A 59 -7.02 -7.72 -11.66
C PRO A 59 -8.34 -7.17 -11.11
N LEU A 60 -8.21 -6.13 -10.28
CA LEU A 60 -9.27 -5.37 -9.60
C LEU A 60 -9.87 -6.00 -8.35
N ILE A 61 -9.94 -7.32 -8.21
CA ILE A 61 -10.66 -7.99 -7.10
C ILE A 61 -10.18 -7.50 -5.72
N ALA A 62 -8.88 -7.56 -5.42
CA ALA A 62 -8.35 -7.21 -4.10
C ALA A 62 -8.68 -5.76 -3.73
N SER A 63 -8.37 -4.85 -4.66
CA SER A 63 -8.61 -3.41 -4.45
C SER A 63 -10.09 -3.05 -4.38
N CYS A 64 -10.97 -3.66 -5.18
CA CYS A 64 -12.41 -3.40 -5.11
C CYS A 64 -12.98 -3.96 -3.81
N THR A 65 -12.57 -5.15 -3.41
CA THR A 65 -12.98 -5.75 -2.13
C THR A 65 -12.62 -4.81 -0.98
N ASN A 66 -11.35 -4.41 -0.85
CA ASN A 66 -10.92 -3.57 0.27
C ASN A 66 -11.64 -2.23 0.32
N ASN A 67 -11.76 -1.53 -0.82
CA ASN A 67 -12.38 -0.19 -0.85
C ASN A 67 -13.91 -0.23 -0.65
N LEU A 68 -14.57 -1.35 -0.92
CA LEU A 68 -16.02 -1.47 -0.77
C LEU A 68 -16.44 -2.07 0.58
N ILE A 69 -15.49 -2.37 1.48
CA ILE A 69 -15.82 -2.83 2.84
C ILE A 69 -16.57 -1.74 3.61
N GLU A 70 -16.17 -0.48 3.45
CA GLU A 70 -16.77 0.66 4.18
C GLU A 70 -18.09 1.18 3.57
N THR A 71 -18.50 0.68 2.40
CA THR A 71 -19.69 1.21 1.69
C THR A 71 -21.02 0.63 2.17
N GLY A 72 -20.97 -0.27 3.15
CA GLY A 72 -22.18 -0.73 3.80
C GLY A 72 -21.96 -2.01 4.58
N SER A 73 -22.67 -2.11 5.69
CA SER A 73 -22.64 -3.25 6.60
C SER A 73 -24.06 -3.60 7.04
N SER A 74 -24.20 -4.61 7.91
CA SER A 74 -25.52 -4.98 8.45
C SER A 74 -26.19 -3.87 9.26
N LYS A 75 -25.41 -2.93 9.84
CA LYS A 75 -25.96 -1.86 10.68
C LYS A 75 -25.88 -0.48 10.06
N TYR A 76 -24.92 -0.22 9.18
CA TYR A 76 -24.62 1.11 8.67
C TYR A 76 -24.60 1.14 7.15
N THR A 77 -25.17 2.19 6.56
CA THR A 77 -24.91 2.55 5.16
C THR A 77 -23.53 3.19 5.02
N ALA A 78 -23.01 3.34 3.79
CA ALA A 78 -21.76 4.07 3.51
C ALA A 78 -21.71 5.44 4.23
N ASN A 79 -22.77 6.24 4.05
CA ASN A 79 -22.86 7.57 4.65
C ASN A 79 -22.83 7.51 6.19
N GLN A 80 -23.52 6.54 6.79
CA GLN A 80 -23.52 6.38 8.25
C GLN A 80 -22.17 5.91 8.81
N VAL A 81 -21.43 5.09 8.06
CA VAL A 81 -20.04 4.73 8.41
C VAL A 81 -19.18 5.99 8.44
N SER A 82 -19.19 6.77 7.36
CA SER A 82 -18.41 8.02 7.25
C SER A 82 -18.80 9.03 8.33
N GLU A 83 -20.08 9.38 8.43
CA GLU A 83 -20.59 10.36 9.39
C GLU A 83 -20.24 10.01 10.83
N ARG A 84 -20.29 8.71 11.19
CA ARG A 84 -19.99 8.30 12.55
C ARG A 84 -18.51 8.36 12.86
N ILE A 85 -17.63 7.98 11.93
CA ILE A 85 -16.18 8.13 12.11
C ILE A 85 -15.83 9.62 12.20
N ASP A 86 -16.35 10.45 11.29
CA ASP A 86 -16.10 11.89 11.25
C ASP A 86 -16.62 12.62 12.49
N TYR A 87 -17.81 12.26 12.98
CA TYR A 87 -18.41 12.85 14.18
C TYR A 87 -17.51 12.72 15.42
N PHE A 88 -16.80 11.59 15.55
CA PHE A 88 -15.87 11.33 16.64
C PHE A 88 -14.44 11.83 16.36
N GLY A 89 -14.23 12.56 15.25
CA GLY A 89 -12.91 13.03 14.83
C GLY A 89 -11.95 11.89 14.48
N GLY A 90 -12.49 10.75 14.07
CA GLY A 90 -11.72 9.63 13.57
C GLY A 90 -11.40 9.78 12.08
N PHE A 91 -10.51 8.92 11.60
CA PHE A 91 -10.22 8.78 10.18
C PHE A 91 -10.05 7.30 9.85
N LEU A 92 -10.75 6.83 8.82
CA LEU A 92 -10.69 5.45 8.35
C LEU A 92 -9.97 5.43 6.99
N GLU A 93 -8.97 4.57 6.88
CA GLU A 93 -8.14 4.45 5.68
C GLU A 93 -8.04 2.98 5.25
N LEU A 94 -8.46 2.68 4.02
CA LEU A 94 -8.47 1.34 3.46
C LEU A 94 -7.49 1.25 2.30
N GLU A 95 -6.36 0.58 2.51
CA GLU A 95 -5.30 0.45 1.51
C GLU A 95 -5.16 -0.97 0.96
N THR A 96 -4.78 -1.07 -0.32
CA THR A 96 -4.43 -2.35 -0.94
C THR A 96 -3.09 -2.23 -1.63
N GLY A 97 -2.13 -3.05 -1.19
CA GLY A 97 -0.83 -3.20 -1.80
C GLY A 97 -0.71 -4.45 -2.66
N GLN A 98 0.54 -4.80 -3.00
CA GLN A 98 0.85 -6.03 -3.72
C GLN A 98 0.57 -7.27 -2.87
N ASP A 99 1.07 -7.30 -1.63
CA ASP A 99 0.99 -8.48 -0.77
C ASP A 99 -0.11 -8.36 0.30
N PHE A 100 -0.35 -7.16 0.81
CA PHE A 100 -1.27 -6.94 1.92
C PHE A 100 -2.39 -5.98 1.55
N ALA A 101 -3.51 -6.10 2.25
CA ALA A 101 -4.53 -5.06 2.34
C ALA A 101 -4.70 -4.68 3.81
N SER A 102 -5.01 -3.43 4.09
CA SER A 102 -5.20 -2.93 5.45
C SER A 102 -6.45 -2.08 5.59
N ILE A 103 -7.00 -2.12 6.81
CA ILE A 103 -8.03 -1.21 7.31
C ILE A 103 -7.45 -0.52 8.53
N THR A 104 -7.28 0.79 8.44
CA THR A 104 -6.63 1.60 9.46
C THR A 104 -7.61 2.58 10.06
N LEU A 105 -7.77 2.56 11.37
CA LEU A 105 -8.51 3.54 12.14
C LEU A 105 -7.53 4.44 12.90
N TYR A 106 -7.64 5.75 12.69
CA TYR A 106 -7.08 6.76 13.57
C TYR A 106 -8.21 7.33 14.41
N THR A 107 -8.07 7.37 15.73
CA THR A 107 -9.13 7.84 16.62
C THR A 107 -8.59 8.41 17.92
N LEU A 108 -9.36 9.32 18.54
CA LEU A 108 -9.08 9.85 19.87
C LEU A 108 -9.38 8.79 20.93
N ASN A 109 -8.56 8.70 21.96
CA ASN A 109 -8.68 7.67 23.00
C ASN A 109 -10.08 7.65 23.66
N LYS A 110 -10.66 8.84 23.88
CA LYS A 110 -11.99 8.99 24.49
C LYS A 110 -13.15 8.49 23.63
N TYR A 111 -12.97 8.33 22.31
CA TYR A 111 -13.99 7.86 21.37
C TYR A 111 -13.63 6.52 20.72
N PHE A 112 -12.63 5.83 21.30
CA PHE A 112 -12.15 4.57 20.77
C PHE A 112 -13.28 3.54 20.70
N ASN A 113 -14.11 3.42 21.75
CA ASN A 113 -15.19 2.43 21.81
C ASN A 113 -16.21 2.63 20.70
N GLU A 114 -16.59 3.87 20.44
CA GLU A 114 -17.61 4.24 19.48
C GLU A 114 -17.13 4.03 18.05
N THR A 115 -15.85 4.30 17.78
CA THR A 115 -15.26 4.20 16.44
C THR A 115 -14.85 2.77 16.10
N ILE A 116 -14.31 2.00 17.04
CA ILE A 116 -13.91 0.61 16.80
C ILE A 116 -15.12 -0.32 16.58
N GLU A 117 -16.29 0.01 17.13
CA GLU A 117 -17.53 -0.71 16.85
C GLU A 117 -17.95 -0.61 15.39
N VAL A 118 -17.70 0.53 14.74
CA VAL A 118 -17.95 0.71 13.30
C VAL A 118 -17.01 -0.18 12.49
N VAL A 119 -15.72 -0.20 12.85
CA VAL A 119 -14.72 -1.08 12.21
C VAL A 119 -15.08 -2.56 12.37
N LYS A 120 -15.57 -2.96 13.54
CA LYS A 120 -16.06 -4.33 13.76
C LYS A 120 -17.21 -4.65 12.82
N ASP A 121 -18.17 -3.74 12.66
CA ASP A 121 -19.36 -4.00 11.85
C ASP A 121 -19.00 -4.14 10.36
N ILE A 122 -18.18 -3.25 9.81
CA ILE A 122 -17.75 -3.34 8.40
C ILE A 122 -16.87 -4.57 8.14
N LEU A 123 -16.08 -5.03 9.13
CA LEU A 123 -15.26 -6.24 9.00
C LEU A 123 -16.06 -7.54 9.18
N HIS A 124 -17.09 -7.56 10.04
CA HIS A 124 -17.81 -8.81 10.32
C HIS A 124 -18.98 -9.03 9.37
N SER A 125 -19.60 -7.96 8.87
CA SER A 125 -20.85 -8.06 8.10
C SER A 125 -20.96 -7.01 6.98
N PRO A 126 -19.97 -6.88 6.08
CA PRO A 126 -20.11 -5.99 4.93
C PRO A 126 -21.18 -6.52 3.96
N THR A 127 -21.99 -5.60 3.42
CA THR A 127 -23.11 -5.95 2.53
C THR A 127 -22.76 -5.83 1.05
N PHE A 128 -21.74 -5.03 0.72
CA PHE A 128 -21.33 -4.66 -0.64
C PHE A 128 -22.55 -4.21 -1.49
N PRO A 129 -23.17 -3.06 -1.18
CA PRO A 129 -24.36 -2.60 -1.89
C PRO A 129 -24.11 -2.48 -3.39
N LYS A 130 -25.09 -2.89 -4.20
CA LYS A 130 -24.94 -2.93 -5.66
C LYS A 130 -24.68 -1.55 -6.26
N ASP A 131 -25.41 -0.54 -5.81
CA ASP A 131 -25.28 0.82 -6.33
C ASP A 131 -23.88 1.38 -6.04
N GLU A 132 -23.34 1.15 -4.83
CA GLU A 132 -21.99 1.53 -4.43
C GLU A 132 -20.92 0.82 -5.28
N PHE A 133 -21.11 -0.49 -5.52
CA PHE A 133 -20.23 -1.25 -6.41
C PHE A 133 -20.22 -0.69 -7.84
N ASP A 134 -21.40 -0.43 -8.41
CA ASP A 134 -21.54 0.05 -9.79
C ASP A 134 -20.93 1.46 -9.93
N ILE A 135 -21.14 2.35 -8.95
CA ILE A 135 -20.51 3.68 -8.89
C ILE A 135 -18.98 3.54 -8.82
N TYR A 136 -18.47 2.71 -7.92
CA TYR A 136 -17.04 2.53 -7.72
C TYR A 136 -16.34 1.99 -8.97
N ILE A 137 -16.90 0.95 -9.61
CA ILE A 137 -16.34 0.36 -10.83
C ILE A 137 -16.33 1.37 -11.98
N ASN A 138 -17.40 2.13 -12.18
CA ASN A 138 -17.46 3.15 -13.21
C ASN A 138 -16.42 4.25 -13.01
N ASN A 139 -16.31 4.78 -11.79
CA ASN A 139 -15.30 5.78 -11.43
C ASN A 139 -13.87 5.24 -11.64
N LYS A 140 -13.64 3.98 -11.28
CA LYS A 140 -12.34 3.33 -11.43
C LYS A 140 -11.99 3.07 -12.89
N LYS A 141 -12.97 2.72 -13.74
CA LYS A 141 -12.82 2.57 -15.20
C LYS A 141 -12.46 3.91 -15.85
N GLN A 142 -13.16 4.99 -15.51
CA GLN A 142 -12.82 6.33 -15.99
C GLN A 142 -11.41 6.76 -15.55
N LYS A 143 -11.06 6.57 -14.28
CA LYS A 143 -9.71 6.85 -13.76
C LYS A 143 -8.65 6.00 -14.45
N HIS A 144 -8.96 4.76 -14.80
CA HIS A 144 -8.08 3.89 -15.58
C HIS A 144 -7.84 4.48 -16.97
N LEU A 145 -8.89 4.86 -17.71
CA LEU A 145 -8.76 5.47 -19.04
C LEU A 145 -7.89 6.73 -19.02
N ILE A 146 -8.10 7.62 -18.04
CA ILE A 146 -7.28 8.83 -17.85
C ILE A 146 -5.83 8.46 -17.54
N ASN A 147 -5.60 7.49 -16.65
CA ASN A 147 -4.25 7.07 -16.30
C ASN A 147 -3.53 6.36 -17.45
N SER A 148 -4.25 5.64 -18.30
CA SER A 148 -3.71 5.00 -19.51
C SER A 148 -3.23 6.04 -20.55
N GLN A 149 -3.63 7.31 -20.45
CA GLN A 149 -3.04 8.40 -21.25
C GLN A 149 -1.70 8.93 -20.71
N LYS A 150 -1.31 8.56 -19.49
CA LYS A 150 -0.07 9.08 -18.87
C LYS A 150 1.11 8.18 -19.21
N VAL A 151 2.11 8.71 -19.93
CA VAL A 151 3.34 7.97 -20.28
C VAL A 151 4.04 7.31 -19.10
N SER A 152 4.03 7.93 -17.91
CA SER A 152 4.64 7.33 -16.72
C SER A 152 3.87 6.14 -16.17
N VAL A 153 2.56 6.09 -16.38
CA VAL A 153 1.73 4.94 -16.00
C VAL A 153 1.99 3.80 -16.97
N LEU A 154 1.97 4.08 -18.28
CA LEU A 154 2.28 3.10 -19.32
C LEU A 154 3.68 2.51 -19.13
N ALA A 155 4.70 3.36 -18.91
CA ALA A 155 6.05 2.90 -18.65
C ALA A 155 6.16 2.05 -17.38
N ARG A 156 5.43 2.40 -16.30
CA ARG A 156 5.41 1.61 -15.05
C ARG A 156 4.81 0.23 -15.28
N ARG A 157 3.66 0.16 -15.96
CA ARG A 157 2.95 -1.09 -16.26
C ARG A 157 3.82 -2.01 -17.10
N ARG A 158 4.33 -1.49 -18.21
CA ARG A 158 5.24 -2.23 -19.08
C ARG A 158 6.51 -2.67 -18.34
N PHE A 159 7.07 -1.81 -17.48
CA PHE A 159 8.25 -2.17 -16.70
C PHE A 159 7.99 -3.33 -15.72
N SER A 160 6.88 -3.31 -14.97
CA SER A 160 6.48 -4.42 -14.10
C SER A 160 6.29 -5.72 -14.87
N GLU A 161 5.60 -5.64 -16.02
CA GLU A 161 5.38 -6.77 -16.92
C GLU A 161 6.71 -7.37 -17.43
N LEU A 162 7.65 -6.52 -17.85
CA LEU A 162 8.96 -6.96 -18.34
C LEU A 162 9.84 -7.59 -17.24
N LEU A 163 9.66 -7.16 -15.98
CA LEU A 163 10.37 -7.74 -14.85
C LEU A 163 9.81 -9.11 -14.47
N PHE A 164 8.49 -9.24 -14.33
CA PHE A 164 7.88 -10.42 -13.71
C PHE A 164 7.16 -11.35 -14.69
N GLY A 165 6.78 -10.86 -15.87
CA GLY A 165 5.91 -11.53 -16.84
C GLY A 165 4.42 -11.22 -16.60
N GLU A 166 3.61 -11.22 -17.66
CA GLU A 166 2.15 -10.95 -17.59
C GLU A 166 1.37 -11.92 -16.70
N LYS A 167 1.86 -13.16 -16.57
CA LYS A 167 1.20 -14.21 -15.78
C LYS A 167 1.51 -14.10 -14.29
N HIS A 168 2.63 -13.48 -13.92
CA HIS A 168 3.04 -13.37 -12.54
C HIS A 168 2.26 -12.24 -11.85
N PRO A 169 1.73 -12.41 -10.61
CA PRO A 169 0.88 -11.38 -9.98
C PRO A 169 1.52 -9.99 -9.85
N TYR A 170 2.83 -9.92 -9.58
CA TYR A 170 3.56 -8.65 -9.54
C TYR A 170 3.78 -7.98 -10.91
N GLY A 171 3.63 -8.72 -12.01
CA GLY A 171 3.73 -8.23 -13.39
C GLY A 171 2.38 -7.99 -14.06
N ALA A 172 1.30 -8.58 -13.54
CA ALA A 172 -0.04 -8.41 -14.04
C ALA A 172 -0.54 -6.96 -13.87
N ASP A 173 -1.16 -6.43 -14.92
CA ASP A 173 -1.76 -5.10 -14.93
C ASP A 173 -3.24 -5.19 -15.31
N VAL A 174 -3.99 -4.17 -14.92
CA VAL A 174 -5.42 -4.04 -15.25
C VAL A 174 -5.56 -3.79 -16.75
N LYS A 175 -6.39 -4.59 -17.42
CA LYS A 175 -6.81 -4.39 -18.81
C LYS A 175 -8.26 -3.90 -18.85
N ASP A 176 -8.68 -3.27 -19.95
CA ASP A 176 -10.03 -2.70 -20.08
C ASP A 176 -11.14 -3.74 -19.84
N GLY A 177 -10.94 -4.97 -20.33
CA GLY A 177 -11.89 -6.07 -20.13
C GLY A 177 -11.97 -6.60 -18.70
N ASP A 178 -11.03 -6.29 -17.81
CA ASP A 178 -11.09 -6.74 -16.41
C ASP A 178 -12.21 -6.05 -15.62
N PHE A 179 -12.59 -4.83 -16.02
CA PHE A 179 -13.71 -4.10 -15.40
C PHE A 179 -15.05 -4.78 -15.60
N ASP A 180 -15.22 -5.52 -16.70
CA ASP A 180 -16.45 -6.24 -17.01
C ASP A 180 -16.47 -7.66 -16.40
N ARG A 181 -15.32 -8.13 -15.89
CA ARG A 181 -15.16 -9.46 -15.26
C ARG A 181 -15.36 -9.44 -13.75
N VAL A 182 -15.02 -8.33 -13.09
CA VAL A 182 -15.23 -8.19 -11.64
C VAL A 182 -16.71 -7.97 -11.34
N ASN A 183 -17.24 -8.69 -10.36
CA ASN A 183 -18.63 -8.57 -9.90
C ASN A 183 -18.72 -8.75 -8.37
N ILE A 184 -19.91 -8.51 -7.83
CA ILE A 184 -20.17 -8.54 -6.38
C ILE A 184 -19.90 -9.92 -5.77
N ASP A 185 -20.26 -11.00 -6.46
CA ASP A 185 -20.06 -12.36 -5.95
C ASP A 185 -18.57 -12.70 -5.84
N ILE A 186 -17.77 -12.25 -6.81
CA ILE A 186 -16.30 -12.43 -6.79
C ILE A 186 -15.69 -11.67 -5.61
N ILE A 187 -16.07 -10.42 -5.37
CA ILE A 187 -15.50 -9.65 -4.24
C ILE A 187 -16.00 -10.18 -2.89
N LYS A 188 -17.24 -10.67 -2.79
CA LYS A 188 -17.76 -11.34 -1.58
C LYS A 188 -17.02 -12.64 -1.30
N GLY A 189 -16.74 -13.44 -2.34
CA GLY A 189 -15.92 -14.64 -2.22
C GLY A 189 -14.49 -14.34 -1.80
N PHE A 190 -13.87 -13.31 -2.38
CA PHE A 190 -12.53 -12.85 -2.00
C PHE A 190 -12.51 -12.33 -0.56
N PHE A 191 -13.51 -11.54 -0.16
CA PHE A 191 -13.67 -11.05 1.21
C PHE A 191 -13.72 -12.20 2.20
N LYS A 192 -14.68 -13.13 2.00
CA LYS A 192 -14.91 -14.28 2.88
C LYS A 192 -13.64 -15.10 3.10
N SER A 193 -12.85 -15.31 2.04
CA SER A 193 -11.64 -16.14 2.07
C SER A 193 -10.39 -15.44 2.63
N HIS A 194 -10.27 -14.12 2.49
CA HIS A 194 -9.03 -13.40 2.85
C HIS A 194 -9.17 -12.50 4.08
N TYR A 195 -10.36 -12.04 4.43
CA TYR A 195 -10.63 -11.17 5.58
C TYR A 195 -11.21 -12.03 6.71
N ASN A 196 -10.34 -12.79 7.36
CA ASN A 196 -10.70 -13.72 8.45
C ASN A 196 -9.71 -13.64 9.62
N SER A 197 -10.10 -14.13 10.79
CA SER A 197 -9.30 -14.05 12.02
C SER A 197 -7.93 -14.74 11.91
N LYS A 198 -7.81 -15.83 11.14
CA LYS A 198 -6.55 -16.56 10.95
C LYS A 198 -5.62 -15.92 9.91
N ASN A 199 -6.11 -14.95 9.14
CA ASN A 199 -5.32 -14.14 8.20
C ASN A 199 -5.15 -12.68 8.67
N CYS A 200 -5.48 -12.38 9.91
CA CYS A 200 -5.43 -11.03 10.46
C CYS A 200 -4.23 -10.85 11.40
N SER A 201 -3.61 -9.68 11.33
CA SER A 201 -2.71 -9.16 12.36
C SER A 201 -3.07 -7.72 12.65
N ILE A 202 -3.03 -7.32 13.92
CA ILE A 202 -3.39 -5.97 14.35
C ILE A 202 -2.12 -5.24 14.79
N ILE A 203 -1.90 -4.04 14.28
CA ILE A 203 -0.84 -3.14 14.74
C ILE A 203 -1.50 -1.96 15.44
N VAL A 204 -1.08 -1.69 16.68
CA VAL A 204 -1.57 -0.58 17.50
C VAL A 204 -0.41 0.36 17.80
N SER A 205 -0.59 1.65 17.56
CA SER A 205 0.44 2.66 17.86
C SER A 205 -0.15 3.99 18.30
N GLY A 206 0.64 4.80 19.01
CA GLY A 206 0.20 6.09 19.59
C GLY A 206 0.20 6.05 21.12
N CYS A 207 -0.68 6.82 21.76
CA CYS A 207 -0.92 6.75 23.21
C CYS A 207 -1.96 5.67 23.49
N VAL A 208 -1.51 4.45 23.78
CA VAL A 208 -2.40 3.28 23.84
C VAL A 208 -3.10 3.20 25.20
N PRO A 209 -4.45 3.25 25.29
CA PRO A 209 -5.17 3.08 26.55
C PRO A 209 -4.94 1.68 27.14
N LYS A 210 -4.83 1.59 28.48
CA LYS A 210 -4.61 0.32 29.19
C LYS A 210 -5.70 -0.73 28.93
N GLU A 211 -6.94 -0.29 28.69
CA GLU A 211 -8.08 -1.19 28.45
C GLU A 211 -8.21 -1.62 26.98
N LEU A 212 -7.48 -1.00 26.05
CA LEU A 212 -7.60 -1.26 24.62
C LEU A 212 -7.35 -2.73 24.24
N PRO A 213 -6.32 -3.43 24.78
CA PRO A 213 -6.11 -4.85 24.46
C PRO A 213 -7.31 -5.74 24.85
N LYS A 214 -7.93 -5.50 26.01
CA LYS A 214 -9.12 -6.25 26.44
C LYS A 214 -10.32 -5.97 25.54
N GLN A 215 -10.46 -4.73 25.09
CA GLN A 215 -11.54 -4.35 24.18
C GLN A 215 -11.36 -4.97 22.79
N LEU A 216 -10.13 -5.00 22.27
CA LEU A 216 -9.81 -5.72 21.04
C LEU A 216 -10.15 -7.20 21.17
N ASP A 217 -9.78 -7.83 22.28
CA ASP A 217 -10.10 -9.25 22.50
C ASP A 217 -11.61 -9.49 22.58
N LYS A 218 -12.34 -8.65 23.29
CA LYS A 218 -13.81 -8.72 23.35
C LYS A 218 -14.46 -8.57 21.97
N LEU A 219 -13.95 -7.66 21.13
CA LEU A 219 -14.59 -7.31 19.86
C LEU A 219 -14.22 -8.26 18.73
N PHE A 220 -12.93 -8.63 18.63
CA PHE A 220 -12.35 -9.37 17.52
C PHE A 220 -11.77 -10.73 17.91
N GLY A 221 -11.59 -11.00 19.22
CA GLY A 221 -10.99 -12.23 19.76
C GLY A 221 -11.97 -13.25 20.32
N ALA A 222 -13.20 -12.83 20.64
CA ALA A 222 -14.21 -13.69 21.29
C ALA A 222 -14.64 -14.91 20.45
N SER A 223 -14.53 -14.82 19.12
CA SER A 223 -14.78 -15.94 18.21
C SER A 223 -13.96 -15.79 16.93
N ASP A 224 -13.81 -16.89 16.20
CA ASP A 224 -13.36 -16.84 14.81
C ASP A 224 -14.39 -16.10 13.94
N TRP A 225 -13.91 -15.43 12.89
CA TRP A 225 -14.72 -14.70 11.92
C TRP A 225 -14.10 -14.81 10.52
N GLY A 226 -14.94 -14.68 9.50
CA GLY A 226 -14.59 -15.04 8.12
C GLY A 226 -14.46 -16.56 7.92
N ASP A 227 -13.99 -16.98 6.75
CA ASP A 227 -13.72 -18.39 6.47
C ASP A 227 -12.30 -18.76 6.91
N THR A 228 -12.20 -19.36 8.10
CA THR A 228 -10.91 -19.73 8.72
C THR A 228 -10.44 -21.14 8.36
N GLU A 229 -11.22 -21.89 7.58
CA GLU A 229 -10.85 -23.22 7.08
C GLU A 229 -10.16 -23.13 5.72
N ASN A 230 -10.46 -22.08 4.96
CA ASN A 230 -9.87 -21.86 3.65
C ASN A 230 -8.37 -21.55 3.76
N LYS A 231 -7.55 -22.44 3.18
CA LYS A 231 -6.12 -22.18 3.02
C LYS A 231 -5.92 -21.20 1.88
N LEU A 232 -5.30 -20.06 2.17
CA LEU A 232 -4.94 -19.07 1.16
C LEU A 232 -4.16 -19.74 0.01
N ALA A 233 -4.74 -19.68 -1.18
CA ALA A 233 -4.07 -20.14 -2.38
C ALA A 233 -2.84 -19.25 -2.63
N VAL A 234 -1.67 -19.86 -2.71
CA VAL A 234 -0.45 -19.17 -3.12
C VAL A 234 -0.25 -19.44 -4.60
N MET A 235 -0.24 -18.38 -5.42
CA MET A 235 0.11 -18.51 -6.83
C MET A 235 1.60 -18.84 -6.96
N ASN A 236 1.91 -20.02 -7.46
CA ASN A 236 3.29 -20.46 -7.73
C ASN A 236 3.72 -20.11 -9.17
N GLU A 237 3.41 -18.90 -9.62
CA GLU A 237 3.87 -18.44 -10.93
C GLU A 237 5.36 -18.13 -10.88
N LYS A 238 6.11 -18.64 -11.85
CA LYS A 238 7.54 -18.34 -11.96
C LYS A 238 7.70 -16.93 -12.54
N VAL A 239 8.65 -16.19 -12.00
CA VAL A 239 9.10 -14.94 -12.60
C VAL A 239 9.66 -15.21 -13.99
N ASP A 240 9.15 -14.49 -14.99
CA ASP A 240 9.62 -14.55 -16.38
C ASP A 240 10.15 -13.18 -16.83
N THR A 241 11.37 -12.86 -16.42
CA THR A 241 12.03 -11.60 -16.78
C THR A 241 12.46 -11.62 -18.25
N THR A 242 12.14 -10.54 -18.97
CA THR A 242 12.57 -10.38 -20.36
C THR A 242 14.10 -10.46 -20.52
N LYS A 243 14.56 -11.13 -21.58
CA LYS A 243 15.99 -11.13 -21.97
C LYS A 243 16.40 -9.87 -22.74
N GLN A 244 15.44 -9.17 -23.32
CA GLN A 244 15.68 -7.96 -24.10
C GLN A 244 15.92 -6.77 -23.17
N LYS A 245 17.03 -6.06 -23.37
CA LYS A 245 17.48 -4.97 -22.46
C LYS A 245 16.82 -3.61 -22.72
N GLN A 246 16.29 -3.39 -23.91
CA GLN A 246 15.69 -2.11 -24.31
C GLN A 246 14.31 -2.33 -24.91
N HIS A 247 13.34 -1.61 -24.40
CA HIS A 247 11.95 -1.64 -24.84
C HIS A 247 11.48 -0.20 -25.07
N ILE A 248 10.86 0.06 -26.22
CA ILE A 248 10.35 1.37 -26.59
C ILE A 248 8.85 1.22 -26.81
N LEU A 249 8.06 1.98 -26.04
CA LEU A 249 6.63 2.12 -26.25
C LEU A 249 6.37 3.51 -26.82
N LEU A 250 5.92 3.56 -28.08
CA LEU A 250 5.58 4.81 -28.75
C LEU A 250 4.19 5.26 -28.32
N LYS A 251 4.05 6.56 -28.06
CA LYS A 251 2.78 7.25 -27.84
C LYS A 251 2.84 8.57 -28.59
N ASP A 252 2.15 8.62 -29.74
CA ASP A 252 2.34 9.68 -30.74
C ASP A 252 1.94 11.08 -30.24
N ASP A 253 0.97 11.15 -29.32
CA ASP A 253 0.45 12.36 -28.70
C ASP A 253 1.20 12.78 -27.42
N ALA A 254 2.30 12.10 -27.06
CA ALA A 254 3.02 12.36 -25.82
C ALA A 254 4.05 13.50 -25.93
N ILE A 255 3.80 14.59 -25.20
CA ILE A 255 4.74 15.73 -25.04
C ILE A 255 5.98 15.41 -24.17
N GLN A 256 5.93 14.30 -23.42
CA GLN A 256 6.98 13.85 -22.51
C GLN A 256 7.27 12.37 -22.71
N SER A 257 8.51 11.97 -22.47
CA SER A 257 8.93 10.58 -22.40
C SER A 257 9.15 10.17 -20.94
N ALA A 258 8.67 8.99 -20.57
CA ALA A 258 8.94 8.39 -19.27
C ALA A 258 9.92 7.23 -19.46
N ILE A 259 11.04 7.27 -18.73
CA ILE A 259 12.07 6.23 -18.80
C ILE A 259 12.10 5.49 -17.47
N ARG A 260 12.14 4.16 -17.55
CA ARG A 260 12.38 3.27 -16.42
C ARG A 260 13.52 2.32 -16.75
N VAL A 261 14.45 2.19 -15.82
CA VAL A 261 15.57 1.25 -15.89
C VAL A 261 15.60 0.48 -14.58
N GLY A 262 15.88 -0.81 -14.61
CA GLY A 262 15.95 -1.58 -13.38
C GLY A 262 15.99 -3.07 -13.61
N ARG A 263 15.90 -3.82 -12.51
CA ARG A 263 16.03 -5.28 -12.49
C ARG A 263 15.41 -5.85 -11.23
N ILE A 264 15.11 -7.15 -11.27
CA ILE A 264 14.78 -7.91 -10.06
C ILE A 264 16.00 -7.93 -9.13
N MET A 265 15.69 -7.78 -7.85
CA MET A 265 16.59 -7.67 -6.71
C MET A 265 15.99 -8.40 -5.51
N PHE A 266 16.73 -8.43 -4.41
CA PHE A 266 16.25 -8.94 -3.13
C PHE A 266 15.21 -8.03 -2.47
N ASN A 267 14.53 -8.55 -1.45
CA ASN A 267 13.57 -7.82 -0.61
C ASN A 267 14.21 -7.38 0.71
N LYS A 268 13.40 -6.81 1.62
CA LYS A 268 13.85 -6.28 2.91
C LYS A 268 14.43 -7.29 3.90
N THR A 269 14.28 -8.60 3.68
CA THR A 269 14.83 -9.63 4.58
C THR A 269 16.25 -10.05 4.20
N HIS A 270 16.78 -9.55 3.08
CA HIS A 270 18.13 -9.86 2.64
C HIS A 270 19.18 -9.08 3.45
N PRO A 271 20.33 -9.69 3.81
CA PRO A 271 21.38 -9.04 4.61
C PRO A 271 21.88 -7.71 4.02
N ASP A 272 21.93 -7.60 2.69
CA ASP A 272 22.38 -6.38 2.00
C ASP A 272 21.32 -5.28 1.91
N TYR A 273 20.09 -5.48 2.41
CA TYR A 273 19.02 -4.50 2.24
C TYR A 273 19.39 -3.11 2.78
N PHE A 274 19.87 -3.04 4.03
CA PHE A 274 20.23 -1.76 4.63
C PHE A 274 21.47 -1.13 3.97
N HIS A 275 22.47 -1.94 3.61
CA HIS A 275 23.64 -1.47 2.84
C HIS A 275 23.21 -0.86 1.50
N PHE A 276 22.25 -1.51 0.81
CA PHE A 276 21.70 -1.00 -0.43
C PHE A 276 20.86 0.26 -0.25
N GLN A 277 20.13 0.41 0.86
CA GLN A 277 19.42 1.66 1.16
C GLN A 277 20.39 2.85 1.26
N VAL A 278 21.54 2.66 1.93
CA VAL A 278 22.60 3.69 1.99
C VAL A 278 23.14 4.02 0.61
N LEU A 279 23.46 2.99 -0.19
CA LEU A 279 23.89 3.17 -1.58
C LEU A 279 22.83 3.93 -2.42
N ASN A 280 21.56 3.54 -2.30
CA ASN A 280 20.46 4.13 -3.03
C ASN A 280 20.26 5.60 -2.67
N THR A 281 20.39 5.96 -1.39
CA THR A 281 20.36 7.36 -0.93
C THR A 281 21.38 8.19 -1.70
N ILE A 282 22.64 7.75 -1.77
CA ILE A 282 23.70 8.47 -2.50
C ILE A 282 23.41 8.51 -4.01
N LEU A 283 22.90 7.42 -4.58
CA LEU A 283 22.64 7.30 -6.01
C LEU A 283 21.48 8.19 -6.48
N GLY A 284 20.28 8.01 -5.91
CA GLY A 284 19.03 8.60 -6.41
C GLY A 284 17.89 8.68 -5.40
N GLY A 285 18.15 8.42 -4.12
CA GLY A 285 17.11 8.26 -3.10
C GLY A 285 16.64 9.57 -2.44
N TYR A 286 17.32 10.70 -2.69
CA TYR A 286 16.92 12.01 -2.18
C TYR A 286 17.29 13.14 -3.15
N PHE A 287 16.91 14.38 -2.81
CA PHE A 287 17.07 15.54 -3.69
C PHE A 287 18.53 15.90 -4.01
N GLY A 288 19.46 15.74 -3.06
CA GLY A 288 20.89 16.01 -3.26
C GLY A 288 21.69 14.81 -3.79
N SER A 289 21.01 13.77 -4.26
CA SER A 289 21.65 12.56 -4.78
C SER A 289 22.40 12.80 -6.09
N ARG A 290 23.32 11.90 -6.44
CA ARG A 290 24.15 12.00 -7.65
C ARG A 290 23.32 12.11 -8.94
N LEU A 291 22.18 11.44 -9.02
CA LEU A 291 21.32 11.51 -10.21
C LEU A 291 20.62 12.85 -10.34
N MET A 292 20.15 13.44 -9.25
CA MET A 292 19.57 14.78 -9.29
C MET A 292 20.64 15.81 -9.66
N ALA A 293 21.81 15.78 -9.01
CA ALA A 293 22.92 16.67 -9.32
C ALA A 293 23.35 16.56 -10.80
N ASN A 294 23.61 15.35 -11.28
CA ASN A 294 24.20 15.16 -12.61
C ASN A 294 23.18 15.29 -13.75
N ILE A 295 21.95 14.80 -13.59
CA ILE A 295 20.98 14.72 -14.70
C ILE A 295 20.03 15.91 -14.71
N ARG A 296 19.64 16.41 -13.52
CA ARG A 296 18.72 17.54 -13.40
C ARG A 296 19.45 18.87 -13.24
N GLU A 297 20.38 18.99 -12.30
CA GLU A 297 21.01 20.29 -11.99
C GLU A 297 22.08 20.69 -13.01
N ASP A 298 23.05 19.80 -13.27
CA ASP A 298 24.13 20.04 -14.21
C ASP A 298 23.62 20.03 -15.68
N LYS A 299 22.89 18.97 -16.05
CA LYS A 299 22.48 18.77 -17.46
C LYS A 299 21.13 19.34 -17.85
N GLY A 300 20.22 19.59 -16.89
CA GLY A 300 18.86 20.06 -17.19
C GLY A 300 18.01 19.10 -18.03
N TYR A 301 18.31 17.79 -18.01
CA TYR A 301 17.64 16.82 -18.91
C TYR A 301 16.25 16.39 -18.43
N THR A 302 15.99 16.53 -17.13
CA THR A 302 14.75 16.09 -16.50
C THR A 302 14.32 17.05 -15.40
N TYR A 303 13.01 17.14 -15.18
CA TYR A 303 12.46 17.80 -13.98
C TYR A 303 12.66 16.98 -12.71
N GLY A 304 12.89 15.67 -12.83
CA GLY A 304 13.09 14.78 -11.69
C GLY A 304 13.47 13.37 -12.09
N ILE A 305 14.51 12.85 -11.45
CA ILE A 305 14.98 11.47 -11.55
C ILE A 305 15.19 10.90 -10.15
N GLY A 306 14.84 9.64 -9.94
CA GLY A 306 15.07 8.99 -8.66
C GLY A 306 15.24 7.49 -8.80
N SER A 307 15.78 6.88 -7.75
CA SER A 307 15.95 5.44 -7.65
C SER A 307 15.43 4.87 -6.34
N GLY A 308 15.01 3.61 -6.38
CA GLY A 308 14.53 2.91 -5.20
C GLY A 308 14.51 1.40 -5.38
N LEU A 309 14.57 0.71 -4.25
CA LEU A 309 14.32 -0.72 -4.16
C LEU A 309 12.89 -0.94 -3.66
N ALA A 310 12.03 -1.44 -4.54
CA ALA A 310 10.71 -1.91 -4.15
C ALA A 310 10.84 -3.29 -3.49
N SER A 311 10.33 -3.43 -2.27
CA SER A 311 10.32 -4.68 -1.53
C SER A 311 8.92 -5.30 -1.56
N LEU A 312 8.84 -6.56 -1.94
CA LEU A 312 7.63 -7.40 -1.95
C LEU A 312 7.87 -8.60 -1.04
N VAL A 313 6.83 -9.35 -0.69
CA VAL A 313 7.00 -10.55 0.15
C VAL A 313 7.83 -11.61 -0.60
N ASN A 314 7.48 -11.88 -1.86
CA ASN A 314 8.11 -12.94 -2.66
C ASN A 314 9.19 -12.42 -3.63
N GLY A 315 9.74 -11.22 -3.39
CA GLY A 315 10.83 -10.68 -4.20
C GLY A 315 11.03 -9.18 -4.03
N GLY A 316 11.89 -8.59 -4.84
CA GLY A 316 12.07 -7.14 -4.90
C GLY A 316 12.55 -6.72 -6.28
N TYR A 317 12.54 -5.42 -6.54
CA TYR A 317 13.13 -4.89 -7.76
C TYR A 317 13.69 -3.50 -7.53
N PHE A 318 14.86 -3.25 -8.12
CA PHE A 318 15.43 -1.92 -8.20
C PHE A 318 14.90 -1.21 -9.42
N THR A 319 14.59 0.08 -9.28
CA THR A 319 14.15 0.91 -10.39
C THR A 319 14.76 2.30 -10.30
N LEU A 320 15.15 2.82 -11.46
CA LEU A 320 15.41 4.21 -11.78
C LEU A 320 14.24 4.70 -12.62
N ALA A 321 13.69 5.86 -12.28
CA ALA A 321 12.58 6.47 -13.01
C ALA A 321 12.81 7.95 -13.23
N GLN A 322 12.49 8.44 -14.43
CA GLN A 322 12.50 9.86 -14.76
C GLN A 322 11.42 10.22 -15.78
N LYS A 323 11.11 11.51 -15.86
CA LYS A 323 10.28 12.13 -16.92
C LYS A 323 11.07 13.24 -17.61
N LEU A 324 11.13 13.23 -18.93
CA LEU A 324 11.81 14.25 -19.72
C LEU A 324 10.93 14.77 -20.86
N ALA A 325 11.15 16.00 -21.28
CA ALA A 325 10.48 16.57 -22.44
C ALA A 325 10.97 15.90 -23.74
N GLN A 326 10.07 15.71 -24.71
CA GLN A 326 10.33 14.96 -25.94
C GLN A 326 11.53 15.51 -26.75
N MET A 327 11.79 16.82 -26.71
CA MET A 327 12.94 17.45 -27.39
C MET A 327 14.31 16.97 -26.88
N LEU A 328 14.41 16.41 -25.67
CA LEU A 328 15.66 15.95 -25.05
C LEU A 328 15.92 14.44 -25.27
N HIS A 329 14.98 13.73 -25.91
CA HIS A 329 15.05 12.29 -26.10
C HIS A 329 16.30 11.87 -26.91
N LYS A 330 16.76 12.67 -27.89
CA LYS A 330 17.96 12.34 -28.69
C LYS A 330 19.31 12.56 -27.99
N LYS A 331 19.37 13.40 -26.94
CA LYS A 331 20.63 13.68 -26.20
C LYS A 331 20.85 12.75 -25.00
N SER A 332 19.78 12.15 -24.47
CA SER A 332 19.83 11.36 -23.22
C SER A 332 20.33 9.92 -23.40
N PHE A 333 20.53 9.46 -24.63
CA PHE A 333 21.03 8.11 -24.97
C PHE A 333 22.49 8.08 -25.45
N ARG A 334 23.24 9.18 -25.29
CA ARG A 334 24.68 9.22 -25.57
C ARG A 334 25.49 9.26 -24.28
#